data_AF-A0A8H9FTY5-F1
#
_entry.id   AF-A0A8H9FTY5-F1
#
_cell.length_a   1.000
_cell.length_b   1.000
_cell.length_c   1.000
_cell.angle_alpha   90.00
_cell.angle_beta   90.00
_cell.angle_gamma   90.00
#
_symmetry.space_group_name_H-M   'P 1'
#
loop_
_entity.id
_entity.type
_entity.pdbx_description
1 polymer ?
#
loop_
_entity_poly.entity_id
_entity_poly.type
_entity_poly.pdbx_seq_one_letter_code
_entity_poly.pdbx_strand_id
1 'polypeptide(L)'
;MLLIDPPAWPAHGRLWSHLVSDTSFEELHEFAQRAGIPRRGFEGDHYDVPQERYDDVVTAGAVPIDGRELLRRLQHSGLRIPKRKHERVVLSTPDAPWLPPGGRADVIASRQDDAPPRTVVVRAVLRDARGIHVVARADGRGLDLPMRHVAVGESPSDALRALGDELGLGSDRAPLIGYVRNVVREPDAGYPWPVPTACFALFALPAGGLTGGRWLPTAQQEVELGERHWWPLVAPGADGLVGHGH
;
A
#
# COMPACT_ATOMS: atom_id res chain seq x y z
N MET A 1 -7.96 -5.56 -18.37
CA MET A 1 -8.94 -4.94 -19.30
C MET A 1 -9.15 -3.52 -18.86
N LEU A 2 -9.36 -2.62 -19.82
CA LEU A 2 -9.62 -1.22 -19.55
C LEU A 2 -11.11 -0.96 -19.60
N LEU A 3 -11.64 -0.39 -18.54
CA LEU A 3 -13.07 -0.26 -18.30
C LEU A 3 -13.40 1.21 -18.03
N ILE A 4 -14.50 1.71 -18.60
CA ILE A 4 -14.96 3.08 -18.39
C ILE A 4 -16.45 3.09 -18.05
N ASP A 5 -16.86 3.86 -17.05
CA ASP A 5 -18.29 4.10 -16.76
C ASP A 5 -18.84 5.23 -17.63
N PRO A 6 -20.15 5.26 -17.94
CA PRO A 6 -20.74 6.38 -18.67
C PRO A 6 -20.62 7.69 -17.85
N PRO A 7 -20.55 8.87 -18.51
CA PRO A 7 -20.45 10.14 -17.82
C PRO A 7 -21.63 10.34 -16.87
N ALA A 8 -21.36 10.38 -15.57
CA ALA A 8 -22.40 10.45 -14.54
C ALA A 8 -22.03 11.34 -13.36
N TRP A 9 -20.75 11.68 -13.19
CA TRP A 9 -20.23 12.35 -12.00
C TRP A 9 -20.09 13.85 -12.23
N PRO A 10 -20.91 14.72 -11.62
CA PRO A 10 -20.86 16.15 -11.87
C PRO A 10 -19.71 16.82 -11.10
N ALA A 11 -18.79 17.48 -11.81
CA ALA A 11 -17.74 18.32 -11.22
C ALA A 11 -17.28 19.39 -12.23
N HIS A 12 -16.91 20.58 -11.75
CA HIS A 12 -16.39 21.67 -12.59
C HIS A 12 -17.25 22.01 -13.82
N GLY A 13 -18.58 21.93 -13.67
CA GLY A 13 -19.54 22.27 -14.73
C GLY A 13 -19.67 21.23 -15.86
N ARG A 14 -19.15 20.01 -15.67
CA ARG A 14 -19.28 18.91 -16.64
C ARG A 14 -19.49 17.57 -15.93
N LEU A 15 -19.89 16.54 -16.68
CA LEU A 15 -19.89 15.16 -16.20
C LEU A 15 -18.52 14.52 -16.44
N TRP A 16 -18.20 13.57 -15.57
CA TRP A 16 -16.97 12.80 -15.59
C TRP A 16 -17.29 11.30 -15.58
N SER A 17 -16.37 10.56 -16.17
CA SER A 17 -16.30 9.11 -16.19
C SER A 17 -15.02 8.67 -15.47
N HIS A 18 -15.00 7.46 -14.95
CA HIS A 18 -13.86 6.80 -14.36
C HIS A 18 -13.33 5.75 -15.33
N LEU A 19 -12.07 5.89 -15.71
CA LEU A 19 -11.33 4.91 -16.49
C LEU A 19 -10.43 4.10 -15.54
N VAL A 20 -10.60 2.78 -15.52
CA VAL A 20 -9.86 1.85 -14.67
C VAL A 20 -9.25 0.71 -15.47
N SER A 21 -8.31 0.01 -14.83
CA SER A 21 -7.91 -1.33 -15.24
C SER A 21 -8.41 -2.34 -14.20
N ASP A 22 -8.81 -3.52 -14.66
CA ASP A 22 -8.97 -4.71 -13.80
C ASP A 22 -7.75 -5.64 -13.83
N THR A 23 -6.68 -5.27 -14.55
CA THR A 23 -5.42 -6.02 -14.63
C THR A 23 -4.26 -5.36 -13.86
N SER A 24 -3.81 -4.17 -14.27
CA SER A 24 -2.65 -3.50 -13.69
C SER A 24 -2.70 -1.97 -13.88
N PHE A 25 -1.99 -1.22 -13.04
CA PHE A 25 -1.83 0.23 -13.25
C PHE A 25 -0.93 0.54 -14.44
N GLU A 26 0.00 -0.35 -14.79
CA GLU A 26 0.88 -0.18 -15.94
C GLU A 26 0.07 -0.08 -17.24
N GLU A 27 -0.82 -1.04 -17.52
CA GLU A 27 -1.66 -0.99 -18.73
C GLU A 27 -2.58 0.24 -18.73
N LEU A 28 -3.04 0.66 -17.53
CA LEU A 28 -3.86 1.85 -17.37
C LEU A 28 -3.08 3.12 -17.70
N HIS A 29 -1.83 3.22 -17.26
CA HIS A 29 -0.95 4.37 -17.52
C HIS A 29 -0.55 4.43 -18.99
N GLU A 30 -0.17 3.31 -19.58
CA GLU A 30 0.17 3.23 -21.00
C GLU A 30 -1.02 3.62 -21.88
N PHE A 31 -2.21 3.13 -21.56
CA PHE A 31 -3.42 3.50 -22.29
C PHE A 31 -3.77 4.98 -22.10
N ALA A 32 -3.74 5.48 -20.86
CA ALA A 32 -4.01 6.89 -20.59
C ALA A 32 -3.05 7.80 -21.38
N GLN A 33 -1.76 7.43 -21.45
CA GLN A 33 -0.78 8.13 -22.26
C GLN A 33 -1.14 8.12 -23.76
N ARG A 34 -1.47 6.94 -24.33
CA ARG A 34 -1.89 6.81 -25.74
C ARG A 34 -3.17 7.59 -26.04
N ALA A 35 -4.10 7.65 -25.08
CA ALA A 35 -5.34 8.42 -25.16
C ALA A 35 -5.13 9.92 -24.83
N GLY A 36 -3.91 10.39 -24.59
CA GLY A 36 -3.63 11.81 -24.29
C GLY A 36 -4.20 12.30 -22.96
N ILE A 37 -4.47 11.39 -22.01
CA ILE A 37 -4.87 11.71 -20.64
C ILE A 37 -3.59 11.96 -19.82
N PRO A 38 -3.43 13.13 -19.19
CA PRO A 38 -2.19 13.47 -18.52
C PRO A 38 -1.99 12.63 -17.25
N ARG A 39 -0.75 12.20 -16.99
CA ARG A 39 -0.38 11.33 -15.84
C ARG A 39 -0.84 11.87 -14.48
N ARG A 40 -0.91 13.20 -14.34
CA ARG A 40 -1.39 13.90 -13.13
C ARG A 40 -2.89 13.72 -12.84
N GLY A 41 -3.68 13.28 -13.82
CA GLY A 41 -5.10 12.98 -13.65
C GLY A 41 -5.35 11.58 -13.08
N PHE A 42 -4.29 10.88 -12.64
CA PHE A 42 -4.43 9.60 -11.97
C PHE A 42 -4.74 9.81 -10.49
N GLU A 43 -5.91 9.33 -10.07
CA GLU A 43 -6.46 9.56 -8.73
C GLU A 43 -6.23 8.38 -7.77
N GLY A 44 -5.15 7.62 -8.04
CA GLY A 44 -4.68 6.50 -7.21
C GLY A 44 -5.07 5.13 -7.75
N ASP A 45 -6.25 4.98 -8.33
CA ASP A 45 -6.69 3.72 -8.95
C ASP A 45 -7.51 3.87 -10.24
N HIS A 46 -7.76 5.10 -10.66
CA HIS A 46 -8.50 5.44 -11.87
C HIS A 46 -7.98 6.75 -12.46
N TYR A 47 -8.39 7.02 -13.69
CA TYR A 47 -8.35 8.36 -14.30
C TYR A 47 -9.76 8.92 -14.40
N ASP A 48 -9.90 10.20 -14.08
CA ASP A 48 -11.12 10.95 -14.37
C ASP A 48 -11.10 11.43 -15.83
N VAL A 49 -12.09 11.01 -16.61
CA VAL A 49 -12.26 11.34 -18.03
C VAL A 49 -13.45 12.29 -18.17
N PRO A 50 -13.26 13.51 -18.70
CA PRO A 50 -14.37 14.44 -18.88
C PRO A 50 -15.31 13.96 -20.00
N GLN A 51 -16.61 14.25 -19.91
CA GLN A 51 -17.65 13.72 -20.80
C GLN A 51 -17.33 13.86 -22.30
N GLU A 52 -16.69 14.95 -22.71
CA GLU A 52 -16.32 15.23 -24.10
C GLU A 52 -15.22 14.32 -24.66
N ARG A 53 -14.50 13.61 -23.79
CA ARG A 53 -13.46 12.63 -24.16
C ARG A 53 -13.93 11.19 -24.07
N TYR A 54 -15.16 10.94 -23.62
CA TYR A 54 -15.67 9.58 -23.40
C TYR A 54 -15.62 8.75 -24.69
N ASP A 55 -16.18 9.27 -25.78
CA ASP A 55 -16.21 8.55 -27.07
C ASP A 55 -14.80 8.30 -27.64
N ASP A 56 -13.86 9.23 -27.44
CA ASP A 56 -12.46 9.05 -27.82
C ASP A 56 -11.83 7.88 -27.06
N VAL A 57 -12.09 7.79 -25.76
CA VAL A 57 -11.53 6.76 -24.87
C VAL A 57 -12.14 5.40 -25.19
N VAL A 58 -13.43 5.33 -25.48
CA VAL A 58 -14.09 4.10 -25.97
C VAL A 58 -13.51 3.69 -27.32
N THR A 59 -13.37 4.64 -28.26
CA THR A 59 -12.77 4.39 -29.59
C THR A 59 -11.31 3.92 -29.49
N ALA A 60 -10.56 4.41 -28.50
CA ALA A 60 -9.19 3.97 -28.22
C ALA A 60 -9.11 2.54 -27.64
N GLY A 61 -10.24 1.94 -27.25
CA GLY A 61 -10.34 0.54 -26.81
C GLY A 61 -10.76 0.33 -25.36
N ALA A 62 -11.19 1.37 -24.63
CA ALA A 62 -11.79 1.17 -23.32
C ALA A 62 -13.19 0.54 -23.46
N VAL A 63 -13.50 -0.44 -22.62
CA VAL A 63 -14.77 -1.15 -22.64
C VAL A 63 -15.78 -0.41 -21.76
N PRO A 64 -16.89 0.08 -22.34
CA PRO A 64 -17.91 0.77 -21.56
C PRO A 64 -18.71 -0.23 -20.72
N ILE A 65 -18.83 0.05 -19.43
CA ILE A 65 -19.60 -0.76 -18.47
C ILE A 65 -20.34 0.15 -17.49
N ASP A 66 -21.33 -0.36 -16.77
CA ASP A 66 -21.98 0.45 -15.73
C ASP A 66 -21.05 0.69 -14.53
N GLY A 67 -21.25 1.80 -13.81
CA GLY A 67 -20.39 2.18 -12.69
C GLY A 67 -20.39 1.18 -11.52
N ARG A 68 -21.46 0.40 -11.32
CA ARG A 68 -21.51 -0.63 -10.26
C ARG A 68 -20.68 -1.85 -10.64
N GLU A 69 -20.74 -2.26 -11.90
CA GLU A 69 -19.87 -3.31 -12.45
C GLU A 69 -18.41 -2.86 -12.42
N LEU A 70 -18.14 -1.60 -12.78
CA LEU A 70 -16.79 -1.03 -12.76
C LEU A 70 -16.18 -1.09 -11.36
N LEU A 71 -16.93 -0.62 -10.36
CA LEU A 71 -16.48 -0.68 -8.97
C LEU A 71 -16.25 -2.13 -8.51
N ARG A 72 -17.12 -3.06 -8.88
CA ARG A 72 -17.00 -4.47 -8.50
C ARG A 72 -15.76 -5.12 -9.12
N ARG A 73 -15.50 -4.88 -10.41
CA ARG A 73 -14.30 -5.38 -11.09
C ARG A 73 -13.03 -4.75 -10.53
N LEU A 74 -13.05 -3.45 -10.24
CA LEU A 74 -11.93 -2.75 -9.61
C LEU A 74 -11.64 -3.26 -8.18
N GLN A 75 -12.67 -3.62 -7.42
CA GLN A 75 -12.51 -4.24 -6.11
C GLN A 75 -11.97 -5.66 -6.23
N HIS A 76 -12.48 -6.45 -7.18
CA HIS A 76 -12.07 -7.83 -7.39
C HIS A 76 -10.65 -7.95 -7.94
N SER A 77 -10.21 -7.00 -8.78
CA SER A 77 -8.83 -6.92 -9.25
C SER A 77 -7.83 -6.58 -8.13
N GLY A 78 -8.34 -6.09 -6.99
CA GLY A 78 -7.54 -5.56 -5.89
C GLY A 78 -6.76 -4.29 -6.27
N LEU A 79 -7.09 -3.65 -7.39
CA LEU A 79 -6.54 -2.35 -7.79
C LEU A 79 -7.24 -1.19 -7.06
N ARG A 80 -8.45 -1.41 -6.50
CA ARG A 80 -9.15 -0.36 -5.73
C ARG A 80 -8.25 0.16 -4.60
N ILE A 81 -7.95 1.45 -4.66
CA ILE A 81 -7.34 2.23 -3.58
C ILE A 81 -8.41 3.18 -3.06
N PRO A 82 -9.16 2.80 -2.00
CA PRO A 82 -10.12 3.72 -1.39
C PRO A 82 -9.43 5.05 -1.11
N LYS A 83 -10.00 6.17 -1.56
CA LYS A 83 -9.50 7.51 -1.19
C LYS A 83 -9.69 7.69 0.32
N ARG A 84 -8.72 7.22 1.08
CA ARG A 84 -8.51 7.60 2.48
C ARG A 84 -7.66 8.85 2.44
N LYS A 85 -8.10 9.92 3.11
CA LYS A 85 -7.33 11.17 3.19
C LYS A 85 -5.91 10.84 3.67
N HIS A 86 -4.88 11.52 3.18
CA HIS A 86 -3.49 11.31 3.63
C HIS A 86 -2.86 9.94 3.30
N GLU A 87 -3.38 9.20 2.31
CA GLU A 87 -2.68 8.04 1.73
C GLU A 87 -2.03 8.39 0.39
N ARG A 88 -0.82 7.88 0.16
CA ARG A 88 -0.09 8.04 -1.12
C ARG A 88 0.70 6.78 -1.44
N VAL A 89 0.53 6.27 -2.66
CA VAL A 89 1.37 5.18 -3.20
C VAL A 89 2.78 5.72 -3.41
N VAL A 90 3.75 5.13 -2.71
CA VAL A 90 5.19 5.44 -2.81
C VAL A 90 5.83 4.61 -3.92
N LEU A 91 5.50 3.33 -3.97
CA LEU A 91 6.01 2.37 -4.96
C LEU A 91 4.93 1.35 -5.26
N SER A 92 4.83 0.92 -6.52
CA SER A 92 4.03 -0.23 -6.93
C SER A 92 4.93 -1.18 -7.71
N THR A 93 4.97 -2.43 -7.27
CA THR A 93 5.76 -3.49 -7.89
C THR A 93 4.79 -4.51 -8.50
N PRO A 94 4.51 -4.44 -9.82
CA PRO A 94 3.80 -5.50 -10.52
C PRO A 94 4.65 -6.77 -10.58
N ASP A 95 3.99 -7.92 -10.67
CA ASP A 95 4.63 -9.26 -10.71
C ASP A 95 5.75 -9.42 -9.68
N ALA A 96 5.46 -9.01 -8.44
CA ALA A 96 6.45 -8.98 -7.38
C ALA A 96 6.99 -10.41 -7.16
N PRO A 97 8.32 -10.62 -7.19
CA PRO A 97 8.90 -11.97 -7.25
C PRO A 97 8.69 -12.80 -5.97
N TRP A 98 8.19 -12.18 -4.90
CA TRP A 98 7.83 -12.84 -3.64
C TRP A 98 6.33 -13.13 -3.51
N LEU A 99 5.53 -12.84 -4.55
CA LEU A 99 4.10 -13.15 -4.61
C LEU A 99 3.82 -14.22 -5.68
N PRO A 100 2.65 -14.87 -5.63
CA PRO A 100 2.20 -15.70 -6.75
C PRO A 100 2.19 -14.92 -8.07
N PRO A 101 2.32 -15.61 -9.23
CA PRO A 101 2.31 -14.97 -10.55
C PRO A 101 1.10 -14.04 -10.74
N GLY A 102 1.32 -12.84 -11.31
CA GLY A 102 0.29 -11.80 -11.42
C GLY A 102 0.03 -11.01 -10.13
N GLY A 103 0.74 -11.33 -9.03
CA GLY A 103 0.66 -10.62 -7.77
C GLY A 103 1.34 -9.26 -7.82
N ARG A 104 0.75 -8.27 -7.14
CA ARG A 104 1.29 -6.90 -7.05
C ARG A 104 1.52 -6.51 -5.60
N ALA A 105 2.59 -5.77 -5.32
CA ALA A 105 2.83 -5.16 -4.01
C ALA A 105 2.83 -3.63 -4.13
N ASP A 106 1.95 -2.97 -3.38
CA ASP A 106 1.89 -1.51 -3.29
C ASP A 106 2.44 -1.05 -1.94
N VAL A 107 3.43 -0.17 -1.94
CA VAL A 107 3.96 0.50 -0.75
C VAL A 107 3.27 1.84 -0.60
N ILE A 108 2.58 2.05 0.51
CA ILE A 108 1.67 3.19 0.70
C ILE A 108 2.05 3.92 1.98
N ALA A 109 2.40 5.20 1.85
CA ALA A 109 2.53 6.10 2.99
C ALA A 109 1.13 6.49 3.46
N SER A 110 0.87 6.45 4.76
CA SER A 110 -0.44 6.77 5.34
C SER A 110 -0.29 7.51 6.66
N ARG A 111 -1.16 8.47 6.89
CA ARG A 111 -1.27 9.20 8.17
C ARG A 111 -2.63 9.02 8.83
N GLN A 112 -3.29 7.91 8.51
CA GLN A 112 -4.52 7.52 9.18
C GLN A 112 -4.21 7.12 10.63
N ASP A 113 -5.19 7.31 11.52
CA ASP A 113 -5.07 6.84 12.90
C ASP A 113 -5.14 5.31 12.97
N ASP A 114 -5.92 4.70 12.08
CA ASP A 114 -6.17 3.26 12.06
C ASP A 114 -5.40 2.56 10.93
N ALA A 115 -5.02 1.30 11.19
CA ALA A 115 -4.50 0.40 10.18
C ALA A 115 -5.50 0.22 9.01
N PRO A 116 -5.02 -0.02 7.79
CA PRO A 116 -5.91 -0.35 6.68
C PRO A 116 -6.66 -1.68 6.96
N PRO A 117 -7.85 -1.88 6.36
CA PRO A 117 -8.54 -3.16 6.43
C PRO A 117 -7.65 -4.29 5.91
N ARG A 118 -7.89 -5.51 6.42
CA ARG A 118 -7.11 -6.72 6.06
C ARG A 118 -5.62 -6.60 6.43
N THR A 119 -5.31 -5.83 7.47
CA THR A 119 -3.98 -5.86 8.08
C THR A 119 -3.76 -7.20 8.74
N VAL A 120 -2.75 -7.94 8.26
CA VAL A 120 -2.38 -9.28 8.73
C VAL A 120 -1.06 -9.29 9.50
N VAL A 121 -0.29 -8.20 9.40
CA VAL A 121 0.96 -8.00 10.12
C VAL A 121 1.04 -6.55 10.57
N VAL A 122 1.49 -6.35 11.80
CA VAL A 122 1.93 -5.06 12.32
C VAL A 122 3.44 -5.10 12.57
N ARG A 123 4.15 -4.04 12.20
CA ARG A 123 5.58 -3.86 12.41
C ARG A 123 5.85 -2.62 13.24
N ALA A 124 6.79 -2.73 14.18
CA ALA A 124 7.26 -1.61 14.98
C ALA A 124 8.53 -1.01 14.34
N VAL A 125 8.45 0.26 13.96
CA VAL A 125 9.59 1.06 13.54
C VAL A 125 10.08 1.84 14.76
N LEU A 126 11.29 1.52 15.21
CA LEU A 126 11.93 2.21 16.34
C LEU A 126 13.20 2.87 15.87
N ARG A 127 13.34 4.16 16.15
CA ARG A 127 14.48 4.98 15.73
C ARG A 127 15.00 5.82 16.88
N ASP A 128 16.31 5.89 16.99
CA ASP A 128 17.01 6.86 17.83
C ASP A 128 18.39 7.18 17.25
N ALA A 129 19.24 7.86 18.02
CA ALA A 129 20.60 8.24 17.60
C ALA A 129 21.49 7.06 17.20
N ARG A 130 21.17 5.82 17.61
CA ARG A 130 21.90 4.60 17.24
C ARG A 130 21.50 4.05 15.87
N GLY A 131 20.35 4.48 15.33
CA GLY A 131 19.83 4.05 14.03
C GLY A 131 18.41 3.46 14.15
N ILE A 132 18.15 2.36 13.45
CA ILE A 132 16.86 1.66 13.46
C ILE A 132 16.99 0.33 14.19
N HIS A 133 16.03 -0.01 15.06
CA HIS A 133 16.03 -1.30 15.72
C HIS A 133 15.53 -2.41 14.79
N VAL A 134 16.28 -3.52 14.75
CA VAL A 134 15.98 -4.68 13.91
C VAL A 134 16.16 -5.98 14.67
N VAL A 135 15.48 -7.02 14.21
CA VAL A 135 15.58 -8.40 14.71
C VAL A 135 16.03 -9.32 13.59
N ALA A 136 16.63 -10.45 13.95
CA ALA A 136 16.91 -11.52 12.99
C ALA A 136 15.58 -12.17 12.57
N ARG A 137 15.42 -12.45 11.27
CA ARG A 137 14.24 -13.17 10.79
C ARG A 137 14.28 -14.62 11.24
N ALA A 138 13.11 -15.18 11.56
CA ALA A 138 12.97 -16.58 11.96
C ALA A 138 13.43 -17.57 10.88
N ASP A 139 13.37 -17.17 9.61
CA ASP A 139 13.87 -17.98 8.48
C ASP A 139 15.39 -17.87 8.26
N GLY A 140 16.09 -17.09 9.08
CA GLY A 140 17.53 -16.85 8.99
C GLY A 140 17.95 -15.93 7.84
N ARG A 141 17.01 -15.39 7.04
CA ARG A 141 17.31 -14.64 5.82
C ARG A 141 17.43 -13.13 6.08
N GLY A 142 18.38 -12.76 6.92
CA GLY A 142 18.74 -11.37 7.24
C GLY A 142 17.90 -10.71 8.32
N LEU A 143 17.88 -9.38 8.33
CA LEU A 143 17.23 -8.56 9.36
C LEU A 143 15.84 -8.07 8.92
N ASP A 144 14.95 -7.85 9.89
CA ASP A 144 13.64 -7.20 9.67
C ASP A 144 13.27 -6.34 10.89
N LEU A 145 12.19 -5.58 10.78
CA LEU A 145 11.60 -4.88 11.91
C LEU A 145 10.95 -5.89 12.88
N PRO A 146 10.91 -5.59 14.20
CA PRO A 146 10.04 -6.32 15.11
C PRO A 146 8.60 -6.32 14.59
N MET A 147 7.95 -7.47 14.62
CA MET A 147 6.65 -7.65 13.98
C MET A 147 5.81 -8.68 14.72
N ARG A 148 4.50 -8.59 14.53
CA ARG A 148 3.51 -9.56 15.00
C ARG A 148 2.48 -9.82 13.90
N HIS A 149 2.04 -11.06 13.79
CA HIS A 149 0.87 -11.40 12.98
C HIS A 149 -0.40 -10.94 13.71
N VAL A 150 -1.39 -10.46 12.96
CA VAL A 150 -2.73 -10.19 13.47
C VAL A 150 -3.53 -11.49 13.37
N ALA A 151 -3.95 -12.03 14.51
CA ALA A 151 -4.72 -13.26 14.57
C ALA A 151 -6.13 -13.08 13.99
N VAL A 152 -6.76 -14.20 13.61
CA VAL A 152 -8.15 -14.18 13.12
C VAL A 152 -9.08 -13.65 14.22
N GLY A 153 -9.80 -12.58 13.93
CA GLY A 153 -10.69 -11.91 14.89
C GLY A 153 -10.00 -10.91 15.82
N GLU A 154 -8.67 -10.78 15.75
CA GLU A 154 -7.90 -9.77 16.47
C GLU A 154 -7.89 -8.44 15.68
N SER A 155 -7.95 -7.32 16.38
CA SER A 155 -7.77 -6.01 15.75
C SER A 155 -6.28 -5.70 15.56
N PRO A 156 -5.88 -4.98 14.50
CA PRO A 156 -4.49 -4.55 14.35
C PRO A 156 -3.96 -3.73 15.53
N SER A 157 -4.83 -2.95 16.19
CA SER A 157 -4.48 -2.17 17.36
C SER A 157 -4.17 -3.05 18.57
N ASP A 158 -4.90 -4.16 18.75
CA ASP A 158 -4.61 -5.13 19.82
C ASP A 158 -3.32 -5.89 19.55
N ALA A 159 -3.09 -6.31 18.31
CA ALA A 159 -1.85 -6.94 17.89
C ALA A 159 -0.63 -6.00 18.09
N LEU A 160 -0.79 -4.71 17.78
CA LEU A 160 0.23 -3.69 18.02
C LEU A 160 0.50 -3.48 19.51
N ARG A 161 -0.56 -3.53 20.33
CA ARG A 161 -0.42 -3.42 21.78
C ARG A 161 0.40 -4.56 22.36
N ALA A 162 0.04 -5.78 21.99
CA ALA A 162 0.76 -6.97 22.40
C ALA A 162 2.23 -6.98 21.91
N LEU A 163 2.49 -6.49 20.69
CA LEU A 163 3.87 -6.29 20.21
C LEU A 163 4.64 -5.27 21.06
N GLY A 164 3.99 -4.18 21.47
CA GLY A 164 4.57 -3.21 22.41
C GLY A 164 4.94 -3.86 23.74
N ASP A 165 4.01 -4.60 24.33
CA ASP A 165 4.21 -5.30 25.61
C ASP A 165 5.38 -6.30 25.53
N GLU A 166 5.49 -7.07 24.44
CA GLU A 166 6.60 -8.00 24.18
C GLU A 166 7.96 -7.30 24.06
N LEU A 167 7.97 -6.07 23.57
CA LEU A 167 9.18 -5.25 23.45
C LEU A 167 9.48 -4.43 24.71
N GLY A 168 8.62 -4.48 25.73
CA GLY A 168 8.74 -3.65 26.93
C GLY A 168 8.41 -2.17 26.68
N LEU A 169 7.51 -1.90 25.73
CA LEU A 169 7.16 -0.58 25.23
C LEU A 169 5.68 -0.24 25.41
N GLY A 170 5.41 1.02 25.72
CA GLY A 170 4.08 1.58 25.53
C GLY A 170 3.75 1.71 24.04
N SER A 171 2.54 1.30 23.67
CA SER A 171 2.03 1.27 22.29
C SER A 171 0.78 2.15 22.09
N ASP A 172 0.32 2.83 23.13
CA ASP A 172 -0.85 3.70 23.05
C ASP A 172 -0.61 4.86 22.08
N ARG A 173 -1.43 4.91 21.02
CA ARG A 173 -1.40 5.92 19.95
C ARG A 173 -0.10 5.96 19.14
N ALA A 174 0.51 4.80 18.88
CA ALA A 174 1.59 4.70 17.91
C ALA A 174 1.10 5.14 16.51
N PRO A 175 1.68 6.18 15.89
CA PRO A 175 1.18 6.67 14.61
C PRO A 175 1.53 5.69 13.48
N LEU A 176 0.59 5.52 12.57
CA LEU A 176 0.82 4.79 11.33
C LEU A 176 1.79 5.58 10.44
N ILE A 177 2.81 4.89 9.95
CA ILE A 177 3.76 5.42 8.94
C ILE A 177 3.21 5.12 7.53
N GLY A 178 2.65 3.93 7.37
CA GLY A 178 2.21 3.40 6.10
C GLY A 178 2.07 1.89 6.17
N TYR A 179 1.90 1.28 5.00
CA TYR A 179 1.72 -0.15 4.89
C TYR A 179 2.16 -0.64 3.52
N VAL A 180 2.51 -1.92 3.45
CA VAL A 180 2.58 -2.64 2.17
C VAL A 180 1.28 -3.38 1.96
N ARG A 181 0.67 -3.26 0.79
CA ARG A 181 -0.52 -3.99 0.38
C ARG A 181 -0.15 -4.96 -0.72
N ASN A 182 -0.20 -6.24 -0.38
CA ASN A 182 -0.12 -7.29 -1.38
C ASN A 182 -1.50 -7.48 -2.01
N VAL A 183 -1.50 -7.67 -3.32
CA VAL A 183 -2.67 -7.91 -4.14
C VAL A 183 -2.47 -9.19 -4.91
N VAL A 184 -3.25 -10.20 -4.57
CA VAL A 184 -3.18 -11.55 -5.14
C VAL A 184 -4.62 -11.94 -5.45
N ARG A 185 -4.96 -12.16 -6.73
CA ARG A 185 -6.36 -12.29 -7.15
C ARG A 185 -7.01 -13.58 -6.69
N GLU A 186 -6.25 -14.67 -6.73
CA GLU A 186 -6.73 -16.02 -6.44
C GLU A 186 -5.93 -16.64 -5.30
N PRO A 187 -6.56 -17.48 -4.46
CA PRO A 187 -5.82 -18.21 -3.44
C PRO A 187 -4.71 -19.06 -4.06
N ASP A 188 -3.52 -19.00 -3.47
CA ASP A 188 -2.36 -19.79 -3.87
C ASP A 188 -1.83 -20.55 -2.66
N ALA A 189 -1.42 -21.80 -2.84
CA ALA A 189 -0.97 -22.65 -1.74
C ALA A 189 0.30 -22.13 -1.04
N GLY A 190 1.13 -21.36 -1.75
CA GLY A 190 2.32 -20.69 -1.23
C GLY A 190 2.04 -19.30 -0.64
N TYR A 191 0.80 -18.80 -0.71
CA TYR A 191 0.41 -17.49 -0.21
C TYR A 191 -0.60 -17.63 0.96
N PRO A 192 -0.15 -17.57 2.21
CA PRO A 192 -0.99 -17.87 3.37
C PRO A 192 -1.94 -16.72 3.74
N TRP A 193 -1.93 -15.61 3.01
CA TRP A 193 -2.65 -14.40 3.39
C TRP A 193 -4.00 -14.28 2.66
N PRO A 194 -4.97 -13.52 3.20
CA PRO A 194 -6.25 -13.30 2.56
C PRO A 194 -6.12 -12.66 1.18
N VAL A 195 -7.02 -13.06 0.28
CA VAL A 195 -7.20 -12.46 -1.06
C VAL A 195 -8.50 -11.64 -1.12
N PRO A 196 -8.63 -10.64 -2.02
CA PRO A 196 -7.64 -10.22 -2.99
C PRO A 196 -6.50 -9.36 -2.40
N THR A 197 -6.61 -8.95 -1.14
CA THR A 197 -5.65 -8.05 -0.51
C THR A 197 -5.25 -8.47 0.91
N ALA A 198 -3.98 -8.24 1.24
CA ALA A 198 -3.43 -8.35 2.57
C ALA A 198 -2.49 -7.18 2.85
N CYS A 199 -2.66 -6.54 4.01
CA CYS A 199 -1.90 -5.35 4.39
C CYS A 199 -0.90 -5.65 5.51
N PHE A 200 0.25 -5.01 5.45
CA PHE A 200 1.35 -5.16 6.39
C PHE A 200 1.72 -3.77 6.89
N ALA A 201 1.20 -3.39 8.06
CA ALA A 201 1.24 -2.02 8.58
C ALA A 201 2.52 -1.74 9.37
N LEU A 202 3.03 -0.52 9.26
CA LEU A 202 4.21 -0.03 9.97
C LEU A 202 3.81 1.11 10.91
N PHE A 203 4.15 0.98 12.19
CA PHE A 203 3.86 1.97 13.23
C PHE A 203 5.15 2.48 13.87
N ALA A 204 5.20 3.78 14.17
CA ALA A 204 6.31 4.34 14.93
C ALA A 204 6.10 4.09 16.43
N LEU A 205 7.04 3.39 17.07
CA LEU A 205 7.04 3.15 18.52
C LEU A 205 8.21 3.87 19.18
N PRO A 206 8.06 4.30 20.46
CA PRO A 206 9.15 4.96 21.18
C PRO A 206 10.33 4.02 21.36
N ALA A 207 11.55 4.54 21.22
CA ALA A 207 12.76 3.79 21.54
C ALA A 207 12.98 3.74 23.06
N GLY A 208 12.99 2.56 23.67
CA GLY A 208 13.27 2.37 25.10
C GLY A 208 13.04 0.95 25.57
N GLY A 209 13.61 0.51 26.70
CA GLY A 209 13.23 -0.76 27.36
C GLY A 209 13.42 -2.07 26.57
N LEU A 210 14.00 -2.03 25.36
CA LEU A 210 13.99 -3.15 24.41
C LEU A 210 14.75 -4.39 24.92
N THR A 211 14.10 -5.55 24.78
CA THR A 211 14.72 -6.86 24.94
C THR A 211 14.85 -7.57 23.58
N GLY A 212 16.07 -7.99 23.24
CA GLY A 212 16.37 -8.69 21.98
C GLY A 212 16.53 -7.76 20.77
N GLY A 213 17.14 -8.28 19.70
CA GLY A 213 17.46 -7.51 18.49
C GLY A 213 18.76 -6.71 18.58
N ARG A 214 18.97 -5.83 17.60
CA ARG A 214 20.13 -4.91 17.53
C ARG A 214 19.75 -3.58 16.89
N TRP A 215 20.48 -2.53 17.23
CA TRP A 215 20.41 -1.25 16.53
C TRP A 215 21.29 -1.29 15.28
N LEU A 216 20.71 -0.97 14.13
CA LEU A 216 21.40 -0.91 12.85
C LEU A 216 21.72 0.55 12.48
N PRO A 217 23.01 0.94 12.47
CA PRO A 217 23.43 2.31 12.16
C PRO A 217 23.03 2.73 10.75
N THR A 218 22.67 4.01 10.57
CA THR A 218 22.19 4.58 9.30
C THR A 218 23.04 4.18 8.08
N ALA A 219 24.37 4.20 8.23
CA ALA A 219 25.30 3.86 7.15
C ALA A 219 25.19 2.41 6.63
N GLN A 220 24.60 1.50 7.41
CA GLN A 220 24.44 0.08 7.05
C GLN A 220 23.02 -0.25 6.59
N GLN A 221 22.05 0.65 6.78
CA GLN A 221 20.63 0.31 6.61
C GLN A 221 20.27 -0.01 5.16
N GLU A 222 20.74 0.78 4.19
CA GLU A 222 20.44 0.54 2.77
C GLU A 222 20.93 -0.84 2.31
N VAL A 223 22.13 -1.24 2.73
CA VAL A 223 22.72 -2.53 2.35
C VAL A 223 21.96 -3.70 2.96
N GLU A 224 21.55 -3.58 4.22
CA GLU A 224 20.94 -4.69 4.97
C GLU A 224 19.41 -4.77 4.80
N LEU A 225 18.77 -3.64 4.49
CA LEU A 225 17.31 -3.50 4.49
C LEU A 225 16.74 -3.02 3.15
N GLY A 226 17.58 -2.57 2.19
CA GLY A 226 17.14 -1.94 0.94
C GLY A 226 16.19 -2.81 0.09
N GLU A 227 16.34 -4.12 0.16
CA GLU A 227 15.49 -5.09 -0.54
C GLU A 227 14.19 -5.43 0.21
N ARG A 228 14.00 -4.91 1.43
CA ARG A 228 12.74 -5.12 2.16
C ARG A 228 11.64 -4.32 1.48
N HIS A 229 10.54 -5.00 1.18
CA HIS A 229 9.37 -4.38 0.54
C HIS A 229 8.84 -3.13 1.28
N TRP A 230 9.05 -3.02 2.60
CA TRP A 230 8.65 -1.86 3.39
C TRP A 230 9.71 -0.75 3.48
N TRP A 231 10.94 -0.99 3.00
CA TRP A 231 12.07 -0.05 3.07
C TRP A 231 11.73 1.36 2.57
N PRO A 232 11.00 1.55 1.45
CA PRO A 232 10.70 2.89 0.95
C PRO A 232 9.91 3.78 1.93
N LEU A 233 9.23 3.20 2.94
CA LEU A 233 8.50 3.96 3.97
C LEU A 233 9.39 4.50 5.07
N VAL A 234 10.59 3.94 5.24
CA VAL A 234 11.49 4.31 6.34
C VAL A 234 12.89 4.69 5.86
N ALA A 235 13.23 4.52 4.59
CA ALA A 235 14.52 4.96 4.05
C ALA A 235 14.84 6.42 4.46
N PRO A 236 16.12 6.80 4.67
CA PRO A 236 16.48 8.18 4.96
C PRO A 236 15.83 9.16 3.97
N GLY A 237 15.15 10.20 4.49
CA GLY A 237 14.38 11.15 3.67
C GLY A 237 12.91 10.77 3.43
N ALA A 238 12.46 9.60 3.87
CA ALA A 238 11.05 9.19 3.82
C ALA A 238 10.13 10.07 4.70
N ASP A 239 10.68 10.85 5.63
CA ASP A 239 9.89 11.79 6.46
C ASP A 239 9.17 12.84 5.61
N GLY A 240 9.71 13.21 4.44
CA GLY A 240 9.02 14.07 3.46
C GLY A 240 7.91 13.34 2.70
N LEU A 241 7.92 12.01 2.70
CA LEU A 241 6.90 11.17 2.09
C LEU A 241 5.67 10.98 3.00
N VAL A 242 5.89 11.02 4.31
CA VAL A 242 4.88 10.90 5.39
C VAL A 242 4.49 12.28 5.95
N GLY A 243 5.36 13.28 5.79
CA GLY A 243 5.10 14.71 5.96
C GLY A 243 4.92 15.20 7.39
N HIS A 244 5.83 14.99 8.33
CA HIS A 244 5.87 15.84 9.53
C HIS A 244 6.43 17.23 9.17
N GLY A 245 5.63 18.02 8.45
CA GLY A 245 5.83 19.47 8.38
C GLY A 245 5.44 20.08 9.72
N HIS A 246 6.36 20.81 10.31
CA HIS A 246 6.16 21.66 11.49
C HIS A 246 4.96 22.59 11.34
#